data_AF-A0A0K1PJX5-F1
#
_entry.id   AF-A0A0K1PJX5-F1
#
_cell.length_a   1.000
_cell.length_b   1.000
_cell.length_c   1.000
_cell.angle_alpha   90.00
_cell.angle_beta   90.00
_cell.angle_gamma   90.00
#
_symmetry.space_group_name_H-M   'P 1'
#
loop_
_entity.id
_entity.type
_entity.pdbx_description
1 polymer ?
#
loop_
_entity_poly.entity_id
_entity_poly.type
_entity_poly.pdbx_seq_one_letter_code
_entity_poly.pdbx_strand_id
1 'polypeptide(L)' 'MKFTVHSNKRYAATIKLGFFERLASNDTIAEKLRFAGFIEVNVVGEGRDRTAFGTWPGADASAELPSQIVSVVEAGR' A
#
# COMPACT_ATOMS: atom_id res chain seq x y z
N MET A 1 -2.18 10.60 9.05
CA MET A 1 -0.74 10.40 9.27
C MET A 1 -0.05 10.47 7.91
N LYS A 2 1.09 11.14 7.77
CA LYS A 2 1.79 11.29 6.49
C LYS A 2 2.97 10.33 6.43
N PHE A 3 3.10 9.57 5.36
CA PHE A 3 4.21 8.67 5.12
C PHE A 3 4.95 9.10 3.85
N THR A 4 6.27 8.98 3.88
CA THR A 4 7.12 9.32 2.74
C THR A 4 7.70 8.05 2.16
N VAL A 5 7.45 7.82 0.87
CA VAL A 5 8.13 6.80 0.09
C VAL A 5 9.33 7.43 -0.61
N HIS A 6 10.46 6.76 -0.48
CA HIS A 6 11.72 7.01 -1.15
C HIS A 6 11.82 6.36 -2.52
N SER A 7 12.62 6.98 -3.37
CA SER A 7 12.86 6.55 -4.75
C SER A 7 13.51 5.18 -4.86
N ASN A 8 13.02 4.37 -5.80
CA ASN A 8 13.53 3.05 -6.16
C ASN A 8 13.51 2.02 -5.00
N LYS A 9 12.57 2.19 -4.08
CA LYS A 9 12.39 1.29 -2.93
C LYS A 9 11.10 0.50 -3.05
N ARG A 10 11.11 -0.69 -2.47
CA ARG A 10 9.95 -1.56 -2.35
C ARG A 10 9.32 -1.38 -0.97
N TYR A 11 8.00 -1.33 -0.94
CA TYR A 11 7.22 -1.15 0.27
C TYR A 11 6.23 -2.28 0.44
N ALA A 12 5.98 -2.65 1.68
CA ALA A 12 4.89 -3.52 2.10
C ALA A 12 3.99 -2.75 3.06
N ALA A 13 2.73 -2.57 2.68
CA ALA A 13 1.70 -1.94 3.49
C ALA A 13 0.78 -3.02 4.09
N THR A 14 0.67 -3.05 5.40
CA THR A 14 -0.32 -3.86 6.12
C THR A 14 -1.59 -3.06 6.29
N ILE A 15 -2.67 -3.58 5.72
CA ILE A 15 -3.99 -2.98 5.69
C ILE A 15 -4.89 -3.78 6.63
N LYS A 16 -5.46 -3.11 7.64
CA LYS A 16 -6.56 -3.66 8.44
C LYS A 16 -7.86 -3.05 7.97
N LEU A 17 -8.76 -3.91 7.51
CA LEU A 17 -10.09 -3.51 7.06
C LEU A 17 -10.97 -3.19 8.29
N GLY A 18 -11.12 -1.89 8.56
CA GLY A 18 -12.12 -1.32 9.47
C GLY A 18 -13.50 -1.17 8.81
N PHE A 19 -14.53 -1.00 9.64
CA PHE A 19 -15.97 -1.26 9.46
C PHE A 19 -16.70 -0.82 8.15
N PHE A 20 -16.14 0.03 7.28
CA PHE A 20 -16.87 0.55 6.09
C PHE A 20 -16.36 0.12 4.71
N GLU A 21 -15.15 -0.42 4.56
CA GLU A 21 -14.62 -0.81 3.23
C GLU A 21 -14.19 -2.28 3.15
N ARG A 22 -15.03 -3.17 3.68
CA ARG A 22 -14.98 -4.62 3.44
C ARG A 22 -15.09 -5.02 1.94
N LEU A 23 -15.08 -4.02 1.05
CA LEU A 23 -15.39 -4.03 -0.38
C LEU A 23 -14.22 -3.62 -1.29
N ALA A 24 -13.11 -3.09 -0.77
CA ALA A 24 -11.93 -2.88 -1.61
C ALA A 24 -11.31 -4.26 -1.88
N SER A 25 -11.60 -4.84 -3.05
CA SER A 25 -10.96 -6.08 -3.51
C SER A 25 -9.45 -5.87 -3.63
N ASN A 26 -8.70 -6.97 -3.63
CA ASN A 26 -7.24 -6.92 -3.84
C ASN A 26 -6.88 -6.11 -5.08
N ASP A 27 -7.67 -6.24 -6.15
CA ASP A 27 -7.59 -5.41 -7.36
C ASP A 27 -7.80 -3.90 -7.09
N THR A 28 -8.82 -3.49 -6.35
CA THR A 28 -9.07 -2.07 -6.05
C THR A 28 -7.90 -1.44 -5.29
N ILE A 29 -7.31 -2.20 -4.35
CA ILE A 29 -6.12 -1.77 -3.61
C ILE A 29 -4.93 -1.66 -4.56
N ALA A 30 -4.74 -2.66 -5.43
CA ALA A 30 -3.67 -2.66 -6.41
C ALA A 30 -3.80 -1.49 -7.40
N GLU A 31 -5.01 -1.21 -7.88
CA GLU A 31 -5.31 -0.09 -8.77
C GLU A 31 -5.07 1.26 -8.09
N LYS A 32 -5.49 1.45 -6.84
CA LYS A 32 -5.20 2.69 -6.10
C LYS A 32 -3.69 2.93 -5.93
N LEU A 33 -2.93 1.88 -5.64
CA LEU A 33 -1.47 1.97 -5.54
C LEU A 33 -0.84 2.29 -6.90
N ARG A 34 -1.31 1.65 -7.98
CA ARG A 34 -0.88 1.98 -9.34
C ARG A 34 -1.22 3.43 -9.72
N PHE A 35 -2.42 3.89 -9.37
CA PHE A 35 -2.86 5.27 -9.60
C PHE A 35 -2.05 6.28 -8.78
N ALA A 36 -1.59 5.90 -7.60
CA ALA A 36 -0.69 6.70 -6.79
C ALA A 36 0.74 6.78 -7.39
N GLY A 37 1.11 5.85 -8.27
CA GLY A 37 2.43 5.82 -8.94
C GLY A 37 3.29 4.61 -8.60
N PHE A 38 2.79 3.65 -7.81
CA PHE A 38 3.50 2.41 -7.55
C PHE A 38 3.45 1.46 -8.75
N ILE A 39 4.54 0.74 -8.97
CA ILE A 39 4.63 -0.32 -9.97
C ILE A 39 4.80 -1.68 -9.27
N GLU A 40 4.63 -2.76 -10.02
CA GLU A 40 4.77 -4.14 -9.51
C GLU A 40 3.92 -4.40 -8.25
N VAL A 41 2.71 -3.83 -8.25
CA VAL A 41 1.81 -3.94 -7.11
C VAL A 41 1.25 -5.35 -7.02
N ASN A 42 1.43 -5.99 -5.87
CA ASN A 42 0.91 -7.31 -5.55
C ASN A 42 0.26 -7.30 -4.17
N VAL A 43 -0.99 -7.74 -4.07
CA VAL A 43 -1.72 -7.78 -2.80
C VAL A 43 -1.92 -9.23 -2.40
N VAL A 44 -1.46 -9.59 -1.21
CA VAL A 44 -1.62 -10.93 -0.64
C VAL A 44 -2.37 -10.86 0.68
N GLY A 45 -3.02 -11.95 1.05
CA GLY A 45 -3.81 -12.06 2.27
C GLY A 45 -5.30 -12.11 2.00
N GLU A 46 -6.02 -12.73 2.94
CA GLU A 46 -7.45 -12.97 2.89
C GLU A 46 -8.10 -12.50 4.20
N GLY A 47 -9.39 -12.14 4.13
CA GLY A 47 -10.13 -11.69 5.30
C GLY A 47 -9.81 -10.24 5.70
N ARG A 48 -9.40 -10.02 6.96
CA ARG A 48 -9.31 -8.69 7.60
C ARG A 48 -7.91 -8.06 7.54
N ASP A 49 -6.89 -8.88 7.38
CA ASP A 49 -5.49 -8.48 7.35
C ASP A 49 -4.94 -8.77 5.95
N ARG A 50 -4.57 -7.72 5.22
CA ARG A 50 -4.00 -7.83 3.88
C ARG A 50 -2.66 -7.10 3.82
N THR A 51 -1.75 -7.64 3.02
CA THR A 51 -0.43 -7.06 2.80
C THR A 51 -0.31 -6.70 1.33
N ALA A 52 -0.18 -5.41 1.04
CA ALA A 52 0.08 -4.91 -0.30
C ALA A 52 1.56 -4.63 -0.47
N PHE A 53 2.18 -5.22 -1.49
CA PHE A 53 3.54 -4.93 -1.92
C PHE A 53 3.49 -4.01 -3.13
N GLY A 54 4.41 -3.05 -3.20
CA GLY A 54 4.58 -2.21 -4.38
C GLY A 54 5.97 -1.58 -4.42
N THR A 55 6.46 -1.34 -5.62
CA THR A 55 7.72 -0.64 -5.86
C THR A 55 7.43 0.81 -6.21
N TRP A 56 8.15 1.75 -5.60
CA TRP A 56 8.04 3.17 -5.93
C TRP A 56 9.18 3.56 -6.89
N PRO A 57 8.91 3.84 -8.18
CA PRO A 57 9.95 4.19 -9.15
C PRO A 57 10.26 5.70 -9.19
N GLY A 58 9.37 6.53 -8.63
CA GLY A 58 9.46 7.99 -8.71
C GLY A 58 10.45 8.60 -7.72
N ALA A 59 10.56 9.93 -7.71
CA ALA A 59 11.27 10.68 -6.67
C ALA A 59 10.55 10.56 -5.31
N ASP A 60 11.20 10.96 -4.21
CA ASP A 60 10.61 10.92 -2.88
C ASP A 60 9.22 11.60 -2.86
N ALA A 61 8.21 10.85 -2.45
CA ALA A 61 6.83 11.31 -2.44
C ALA A 61 6.22 11.08 -1.06
N SER A 62 5.47 12.05 -0.60
CA SER A 62 4.76 11.94 0.67
C SER A 62 3.27 11.91 0.45
N ALA A 63 2.61 10.89 0.97
CA ALA A 63 1.16 10.72 0.89
C ALA A 63 0.55 10.60 2.28
N GLU A 64 -0.72 10.99 2.39
CA GLU A 64 -1.49 10.72 3.58
C GLU A 64 -1.88 9.25 3.60
N LEU A 65 -1.48 8.54 4.66
CA LEU A 65 -1.93 7.18 4.89
C LEU A 65 -3.38 7.24 5.40
N PRO A 66 -4.33 6.60 4.69
CA PRO A 66 -5.65 6.38 5.26
C PRO A 66 -5.51 5.58 6.55
N SER A 67 -6.43 5.81 7.49
CA SER A 67 -6.44 5.18 8.82
C SER A 67 -6.59 3.65 8.80
N GLN A 68 -6.86 3.07 7.62
CA GLN A 68 -6.92 1.63 7.38
C GLN A 68 -5.53 0.99 7.22
N ILE A 69 -4.51 1.78 6.89
CA ILE A 69 -3.14 1.30 6.81
C ILE A 69 -2.57 1.30 8.23
N VAL A 70 -2.30 0.10 8.73
CA VAL A 70 -1.76 -0.09 10.09
C VAL A 70 -0.27 0.18 10.11
N SER A 71 0.42 -0.23 9.06
CA SER A 71 1.86 -0.09 8.95
C SER A 71 2.29 -0.09 7.49
N VAL A 72 3.31 0.69 7.18
CA VAL A 72 4.06 0.60 5.92
C VAL A 72 5.50 0.36 6.29
N VAL A 73 6.06 -0.73 5.79
CA VAL A 73 7.46 -1.09 5.99
C VAL A 73 8.16 -1.13 4.66
N GLU A 74 9.42 -0.72 4.64
CA GLU A 74 10.27 -0.97 3.48
C GLU A 74 10.51 -2.47 3.37
N ALA A 75 10.10 -3.07 2.26
CA ALA A 75 10.44 -4.44 1.93
C ALA A 75 11.91 -4.42 1.48
N GLY A 76 12.81 -4.67 2.43
CA GLY A 76 14.24 -4.80 2.18
C GLY A 76 14.51 -5.77 1.02
N ARG A 77 15.53 -5.43 0.22
CA ARG A 77 15.97 -6.18 -0.95
C ARG A 77 16.33 -7.63 -0.62
#